data_AF-A0A381ZDX5-F1
#
_entry.id   AF-A0A381ZDX5-F1
#
_cell.length_a   1.000
_cell.length_b   1.000
_cell.length_c   1.000
_cell.angle_alpha   90.00
_cell.angle_beta   90.00
_cell.angle_gamma   90.00
#
_symmetry.space_group_name_H-M   'P 1'
#
loop_
_entity.id
_entity.type
_entity.pdbx_description
1 polymer ?
#
loop_
_entity_poly.entity_id
_entity_poly.type
_entity_poly.pdbx_seq_one_letter_code
_entity_poly.pdbx_strand_id
1 'polypeptide(L)'
;VSADAEGVGNYVTSRFNMTEKTALVTGSAGMLGRQHAAALLEVGASVVLTDVNVGNLEVARNELAESFGDHRIRTMSMDVTQLGSIEEVAEKLDSDGVGVDVLINNAALDTKVGEDGLPAGSRLEMFSLQRWNNELAVGLTGAFLCSQVFGTRMATNSGGVILNIASDLSVIAPDQRIYHQAELDHHD
;
A
#
# COMPACT_ATOMS: atom_id res chain seq x y z
N VAL A 1 -31.07 32.08 -14.64
CA VAL A 1 -29.78 31.40 -14.79
C VAL A 1 -29.42 30.81 -13.43
N SER A 2 -30.02 29.68 -13.07
CA SER A 2 -29.57 28.84 -11.95
C SER A 2 -28.94 27.61 -12.59
N ALA A 3 -27.63 27.59 -12.67
CA ALA A 3 -26.93 26.32 -12.86
C ALA A 3 -26.99 25.64 -11.50
N ASP A 4 -27.76 24.56 -11.42
CA ASP A 4 -28.12 23.86 -10.21
C ASP A 4 -26.88 23.36 -9.46
N ALA A 5 -26.78 23.69 -8.18
CA ALA A 5 -25.74 23.17 -7.28
C ALA A 5 -25.75 21.62 -7.20
N GLU A 6 -26.91 21.00 -7.48
CA GLU A 6 -27.06 19.54 -7.61
C GLU A 6 -26.36 18.97 -8.86
N GLY A 7 -26.35 19.71 -9.98
CA GLY A 7 -25.70 19.28 -11.22
C GLY A 7 -24.17 19.31 -11.14
N VAL A 8 -23.62 20.29 -10.41
CA VAL A 8 -22.17 20.38 -10.16
C VAL A 8 -21.73 19.34 -9.11
N GLY A 9 -22.54 19.10 -8.08
CA GLY A 9 -22.30 18.07 -7.08
C GLY A 9 -22.20 16.66 -7.68
N ASN A 10 -23.13 16.31 -8.58
CA ASN A 10 -23.11 15.04 -9.31
C ASN A 10 -21.96 14.91 -10.32
N TYR A 11 -21.53 16.02 -10.95
CA TYR A 11 -20.42 16.00 -11.89
C TYR A 11 -19.08 15.68 -11.20
N VAL A 12 -18.81 16.28 -10.03
CA VAL A 12 -17.54 16.05 -9.31
C VAL A 12 -17.47 14.64 -8.73
N THR A 13 -18.54 14.15 -8.09
CA THR A 13 -18.56 12.79 -7.53
C THR A 13 -18.50 11.71 -8.60
N SER A 14 -19.08 11.95 -9.79
CA SER A 14 -18.98 11.01 -10.92
C SER A 14 -17.55 10.75 -11.39
N ARG A 15 -16.62 11.72 -11.22
CA ARG A 15 -15.21 11.57 -11.62
C ARG A 15 -14.41 10.63 -10.72
N PHE A 16 -14.91 10.37 -9.52
CA PHE A 16 -14.26 9.48 -8.55
C PHE A 16 -14.94 8.11 -8.45
N ASN A 17 -16.00 7.86 -9.23
CA ASN A 17 -16.71 6.60 -9.20
C ASN A 17 -15.82 5.45 -9.73
N MET A 18 -15.62 4.44 -8.89
CA MET A 18 -14.84 3.24 -9.17
C MET A 18 -15.70 1.97 -9.15
N THR A 19 -17.01 2.10 -9.31
CA THR A 19 -17.93 0.95 -9.47
C THR A 19 -17.43 0.04 -10.59
N GLU A 20 -17.48 -1.28 -10.37
CA GLU A 20 -16.96 -2.32 -11.26
C GLU A 20 -15.43 -2.34 -11.45
N LYS A 21 -14.69 -1.45 -10.76
CA LYS A 21 -13.23 -1.49 -10.74
C LYS A 21 -12.71 -2.32 -9.58
N THR A 22 -11.60 -3.02 -9.82
CA THR A 22 -10.91 -3.77 -8.78
C THR A 22 -9.55 -3.15 -8.49
N ALA A 23 -9.28 -2.89 -7.21
CA ALA A 23 -8.02 -2.35 -6.73
C ALA A 23 -7.29 -3.36 -5.84
N LEU A 24 -6.03 -3.66 -6.17
CA LEU A 24 -5.15 -4.46 -5.33
C LEU A 24 -4.29 -3.54 -4.47
N VAL A 25 -4.26 -3.80 -3.16
CA VAL A 25 -3.46 -3.03 -2.19
C VAL A 25 -2.44 -3.94 -1.53
N THR A 26 -1.16 -3.62 -1.67
CA THR A 26 -0.06 -4.32 -1.00
C THR A 26 0.17 -3.79 0.42
N GLY A 27 0.55 -4.65 1.36
CA GLY A 27 0.71 -4.25 2.77
C GLY A 27 -0.58 -3.75 3.40
N SER A 28 -1.72 -4.28 2.96
CA SER A 28 -3.05 -3.75 3.30
C SER A 28 -3.45 -4.01 4.74
N ALA A 29 -2.73 -4.89 5.46
CA ALA A 29 -2.95 -5.09 6.88
C ALA A 29 -2.33 -3.96 7.73
N GLY A 30 -1.48 -3.12 7.12
CA GLY A 30 -0.92 -1.91 7.72
C GLY A 30 -1.96 -0.80 7.91
N MET A 31 -1.61 0.22 8.70
CA MET A 31 -2.52 1.31 9.04
C MET A 31 -2.98 2.10 7.80
N LEU A 32 -2.06 2.56 6.96
CA LEU A 32 -2.39 3.30 5.73
C LEU A 32 -3.04 2.40 4.67
N GLY A 33 -2.56 1.16 4.53
CA GLY A 33 -3.13 0.18 3.61
C GLY A 33 -4.63 -0.03 3.82
N ARG A 34 -5.08 -0.13 5.08
CA ARG A 34 -6.51 -0.19 5.44
C ARG A 34 -7.28 1.06 5.02
N GLN A 35 -6.70 2.25 5.22
CA GLN A 35 -7.34 3.52 4.84
C GLN A 35 -7.44 3.69 3.33
N HIS A 36 -6.42 3.25 2.57
CA HIS A 36 -6.48 3.21 1.11
C HIS A 36 -7.61 2.29 0.62
N ALA A 37 -7.74 1.10 1.21
CA ALA A 37 -8.81 0.18 0.89
C ALA A 37 -10.20 0.75 1.24
N ALA A 38 -10.35 1.38 2.41
CA ALA A 38 -11.59 2.05 2.81
C ALA A 38 -12.00 3.13 1.81
N ALA A 39 -11.07 4.03 1.44
CA ALA A 39 -11.34 5.09 0.48
C ALA A 39 -11.77 4.55 -0.90
N LEU A 40 -11.18 3.45 -1.36
CA LEU A 40 -11.58 2.77 -2.59
C LEU A 40 -12.98 2.15 -2.49
N LEU A 41 -13.29 1.53 -1.35
CA LEU A 41 -14.61 0.95 -1.07
C LEU A 41 -15.71 2.03 -1.00
N GLU A 42 -15.41 3.19 -0.43
CA GLU A 42 -16.32 4.35 -0.36
C GLU A 42 -16.76 4.83 -1.75
N VAL A 43 -15.87 4.77 -2.73
CA VAL A 43 -16.15 5.18 -4.11
C VAL A 43 -16.59 4.03 -5.03
N GLY A 44 -16.90 2.87 -4.47
CA GLY A 44 -17.56 1.76 -5.17
C GLY A 44 -16.65 0.66 -5.73
N ALA A 45 -15.33 0.74 -5.54
CA ALA A 45 -14.42 -0.31 -6.00
C ALA A 45 -14.61 -1.63 -5.24
N SER A 46 -14.21 -2.74 -5.86
CA SER A 46 -13.82 -3.96 -5.15
C SER A 46 -12.34 -3.86 -4.77
N VAL A 47 -11.95 -4.44 -3.63
CA VAL A 47 -10.56 -4.43 -3.15
C VAL A 47 -10.02 -5.84 -2.95
N VAL A 48 -8.77 -6.04 -3.38
CA VAL A 48 -7.96 -7.21 -3.06
C VAL A 48 -6.91 -6.76 -2.06
N LEU A 49 -7.10 -7.15 -0.80
CA LEU A 49 -6.20 -6.90 0.30
C LEU A 49 -5.10 -7.96 0.26
N THR A 50 -3.84 -7.51 0.22
CA THR A 50 -2.68 -8.40 0.24
C THR A 50 -1.67 -8.03 1.31
N ASP A 51 -1.17 -9.03 2.02
CA ASP A 51 -0.14 -8.90 3.03
C ASP A 51 0.53 -10.26 3.28
N VAL A 52 1.73 -10.27 3.86
CA VAL A 52 2.38 -11.51 4.33
C VAL A 52 1.76 -12.00 5.64
N ASN A 53 1.17 -11.10 6.43
CA ASN A 53 0.53 -11.44 7.70
C ASN A 53 -0.96 -11.71 7.52
N VAL A 54 -1.29 -12.99 7.29
CA VAL A 54 -2.68 -13.45 7.08
C VAL A 54 -3.59 -13.14 8.28
N GLY A 55 -3.07 -13.20 9.51
CA GLY A 55 -3.85 -12.90 10.71
C GLY A 55 -4.30 -11.45 10.75
N ASN A 56 -3.38 -10.51 10.51
CA ASN A 56 -3.72 -9.09 10.45
C ASN A 56 -4.57 -8.75 9.21
N LEU A 57 -4.39 -9.50 8.12
CA LEU A 57 -5.20 -9.35 6.91
C LEU A 57 -6.67 -9.68 7.17
N GLU A 58 -6.96 -10.74 7.93
CA GLU A 58 -8.33 -11.10 8.33
C GLU A 58 -8.93 -10.08 9.30
N VAL A 59 -8.14 -9.52 10.21
CA VAL A 59 -8.60 -8.40 11.06
C VAL A 59 -9.00 -7.20 10.19
N ALA A 60 -8.13 -6.79 9.26
CA ALA A 60 -8.40 -5.70 8.34
C ALA A 60 -9.66 -5.95 7.47
N ARG A 61 -9.83 -7.19 6.98
CA ARG A 61 -11.02 -7.59 6.22
C ARG A 61 -12.29 -7.43 7.04
N ASN A 62 -12.30 -7.93 8.28
CA ASN A 62 -13.48 -7.84 9.15
C ASN A 62 -13.86 -6.39 9.44
N GLU A 63 -12.89 -5.55 9.82
CA GLU A 63 -13.12 -4.12 10.08
C GLU A 63 -13.73 -3.40 8.86
N LEU A 64 -13.22 -3.67 7.66
CA LEU A 64 -13.74 -3.07 6.43
C LEU A 64 -15.12 -3.64 6.07
N ALA A 65 -15.34 -4.95 6.27
CA ALA A 65 -16.61 -5.61 5.98
C ALA A 65 -17.75 -5.10 6.87
N GLU A 66 -17.47 -4.71 8.13
CA GLU A 66 -18.44 -4.06 9.02
C GLU A 66 -18.98 -2.75 8.44
N SER A 67 -18.14 -1.99 7.72
CA SER A 67 -18.50 -0.68 7.18
C SER A 67 -19.04 -0.75 5.74
N PHE A 68 -18.52 -1.67 4.92
CA PHE A 68 -18.73 -1.66 3.46
C PHE A 68 -19.39 -2.93 2.90
N GLY A 69 -19.62 -3.93 3.76
CA GLY A 69 -20.08 -5.26 3.38
C GLY A 69 -18.97 -6.14 2.80
N ASP A 70 -19.18 -7.45 2.87
CA ASP A 70 -18.14 -8.46 2.59
C ASP A 70 -17.90 -8.71 1.08
N HIS A 71 -18.94 -8.59 0.26
CA HIS A 71 -18.94 -8.99 -1.16
C HIS A 71 -17.90 -8.32 -2.08
N ARG A 72 -17.32 -7.18 -1.66
CA ARG A 72 -16.32 -6.41 -2.44
C ARG A 72 -14.91 -6.54 -1.91
N ILE A 73 -14.70 -7.36 -0.87
CA ILE A 73 -13.41 -7.45 -0.19
C ILE A 73 -12.88 -8.87 -0.34
N ARG A 74 -11.68 -8.99 -0.90
CA ARG A 74 -10.94 -10.26 -1.03
C ARG A 74 -9.63 -10.15 -0.27
N THR A 75 -9.18 -11.24 0.35
CA THR A 75 -7.88 -11.32 1.02
C THR A 75 -7.01 -12.36 0.33
N MET A 76 -5.74 -12.04 0.11
CA MET A 76 -4.75 -12.97 -0.46
C MET A 76 -3.40 -12.78 0.22
N SER A 77 -2.77 -13.88 0.64
CA SER A 77 -1.40 -13.81 1.15
C SER A 77 -0.44 -13.51 0.01
N MET A 78 0.35 -12.45 0.13
CA MET A 78 1.32 -12.09 -0.92
C MET A 78 2.58 -11.51 -0.30
N ASP A 79 3.73 -12.11 -0.63
CA ASP A 79 5.04 -11.56 -0.33
C ASP A 79 5.56 -10.79 -1.54
N VAL A 80 5.57 -9.46 -1.45
CA VAL A 80 6.03 -8.57 -2.52
C VAL A 80 7.52 -8.75 -2.83
N THR A 81 8.31 -9.39 -1.96
CA THR A 81 9.73 -9.66 -2.21
C THR A 81 9.95 -10.91 -3.06
N GLN A 82 8.92 -11.73 -3.26
CA GLN A 82 9.00 -13.02 -3.95
C GLN A 82 8.16 -12.98 -5.23
N LEU A 83 8.83 -12.94 -6.39
CA LEU A 83 8.15 -12.91 -7.69
C LEU A 83 7.11 -14.03 -7.84
N GLY A 84 7.45 -15.26 -7.45
CA GLY A 84 6.52 -16.39 -7.52
C GLY A 84 5.25 -16.18 -6.67
N SER A 85 5.36 -15.55 -5.50
CA SER A 85 4.18 -15.24 -4.66
C SER A 85 3.24 -14.23 -5.35
N ILE A 86 3.80 -13.25 -6.05
CA ILE A 86 3.04 -12.24 -6.80
C ILE A 86 2.37 -12.90 -8.01
N GLU A 87 3.09 -13.77 -8.73
CA GLU A 87 2.57 -14.52 -9.88
C GLU A 87 1.43 -15.46 -9.48
N GLU A 88 1.57 -16.19 -8.37
CA GLU A 88 0.50 -17.07 -7.84
C GLU A 88 -0.79 -16.29 -7.54
N VAL A 89 -0.68 -15.11 -6.91
CA VAL A 89 -1.83 -14.24 -6.66
C VAL A 89 -2.46 -13.76 -7.96
N ALA A 90 -1.64 -13.32 -8.92
CA ALA A 90 -2.13 -12.85 -10.20
C ALA A 90 -2.83 -13.96 -11.00
N GLU A 91 -2.25 -15.16 -11.05
CA GLU A 91 -2.85 -16.34 -11.69
C GLU A 91 -4.16 -16.75 -11.02
N LYS A 92 -4.23 -16.69 -9.69
CA LYS A 92 -5.47 -16.99 -8.97
C LYS A 92 -6.56 -15.98 -9.28
N LEU A 93 -6.24 -14.69 -9.35
CA LEU A 93 -7.18 -13.64 -9.75
C LEU A 93 -7.65 -13.84 -11.20
N ASP A 94 -6.73 -14.14 -12.12
CA ASP A 94 -7.04 -14.45 -13.52
C ASP A 94 -7.99 -15.66 -13.62
N SER A 95 -7.74 -16.72 -12.83
CA SER A 95 -8.59 -17.92 -12.80
C SER A 95 -9.99 -17.66 -12.26
N ASP A 96 -10.14 -16.67 -11.39
CA ASP A 96 -11.42 -16.22 -10.84
C ASP A 96 -12.13 -15.21 -11.76
N GLY A 97 -11.52 -14.85 -12.89
CA GLY A 97 -12.03 -13.83 -13.81
C GLY A 97 -11.95 -12.41 -13.24
N VAL A 98 -11.04 -12.15 -12.30
CA VAL A 98 -10.88 -10.87 -11.62
C VAL A 98 -9.68 -10.13 -12.21
N GLY A 99 -9.93 -9.12 -13.04
CA GLY A 99 -8.89 -8.19 -13.49
C GLY A 99 -8.57 -7.15 -12.43
N VAL A 100 -7.31 -6.71 -12.35
CA VAL A 100 -6.87 -5.61 -11.48
C VAL A 100 -6.78 -4.32 -12.30
N ASP A 101 -7.63 -3.34 -11.99
CA ASP A 101 -7.63 -2.02 -12.65
C ASP A 101 -6.69 -1.02 -11.95
N VAL A 102 -6.49 -1.19 -10.64
CA VAL A 102 -5.64 -0.32 -9.83
C VAL A 102 -4.69 -1.16 -8.97
N LEU A 103 -3.41 -0.85 -9.01
CA LEU A 103 -2.40 -1.39 -8.10
C LEU A 103 -1.92 -0.28 -7.17
N ILE A 104 -2.04 -0.48 -5.87
CA ILE A 104 -1.44 0.38 -4.86
C ILE A 104 -0.25 -0.35 -4.24
N ASN A 105 0.96 0.07 -4.62
CA ASN A 105 2.20 -0.35 -3.99
C ASN A 105 2.39 0.45 -2.70
N ASN A 106 1.89 -0.10 -1.60
CA ASN A 106 1.91 0.47 -0.25
C ASN A 106 2.79 -0.33 0.72
N ALA A 107 3.09 -1.60 0.43
CA ALA A 107 3.93 -2.42 1.30
C ALA A 107 5.29 -1.74 1.55
N ALA A 108 5.62 -1.56 2.82
CA ALA A 108 6.88 -1.02 3.28
C ALA A 108 7.25 -1.67 4.62
N LEU A 109 8.55 -1.84 4.85
CA LEU A 109 9.08 -2.12 6.19
C LEU A 109 9.51 -0.79 6.76
N ASP A 110 8.73 -0.26 7.69
CA ASP A 110 9.12 0.93 8.43
C ASP A 110 9.29 0.59 9.91
N THR A 111 10.41 1.02 10.47
CA THR A 111 10.70 0.77 11.88
C THR A 111 10.05 1.87 12.67
N LYS A 112 8.89 1.55 13.26
CA LYS A 112 8.13 2.50 14.06
C LYS A 112 9.02 3.10 15.16
N VAL A 113 9.05 4.42 15.23
CA VAL A 113 9.57 5.15 16.38
C VAL A 113 8.63 4.83 17.55
N GLY A 114 9.16 4.18 18.59
CA GLY A 114 8.39 3.89 19.80
C GLY A 114 8.31 5.11 20.72
N GLU A 115 7.58 4.99 21.82
CA GLU A 115 7.58 6.01 22.89
C GLU A 115 8.99 6.26 23.45
N ASP A 116 9.85 5.23 23.40
CA ASP A 116 11.26 5.29 23.79
C ASP A 116 12.18 5.90 22.70
N GLY A 117 11.61 6.43 21.62
CA GLY A 117 12.33 7.03 20.50
C GLY A 117 12.82 6.02 19.46
N LEU A 118 13.79 6.46 18.67
CA LEU A 118 14.40 5.68 17.60
C LEU A 118 15.31 4.59 18.21
N PRO A 119 15.18 3.30 17.82
CA PRO A 119 16.07 2.25 18.32
C PRO A 119 17.54 2.59 18.01
N ALA A 120 18.49 2.23 18.87
CA ALA A 120 19.91 2.51 18.63
C ALA A 120 20.41 1.99 17.25
N GLY A 121 19.83 0.89 16.76
CA GLY A 121 20.10 0.34 15.43
C GLY A 121 19.50 1.10 14.24
N SER A 122 18.87 2.25 14.47
CA SER A 122 18.42 3.18 13.41
C SER A 122 19.47 4.24 13.07
N ARG A 123 20.52 4.40 13.89
CA ARG A 123 21.68 5.25 13.58
C ARG A 123 22.43 4.69 12.38
N LEU A 124 22.93 5.56 11.52
CA LEU A 124 23.55 5.19 10.24
C LEU A 124 24.67 4.15 10.41
N GLU A 125 25.56 4.37 11.36
CA GLU A 125 26.72 3.51 11.65
C GLU A 125 26.33 2.15 12.26
N MET A 126 25.13 2.04 12.82
CA MET A 126 24.57 0.80 13.37
C MET A 126 23.55 0.15 12.43
N PHE A 127 23.24 0.79 11.30
CA PHE A 127 22.23 0.33 10.37
C PHE A 127 22.77 -0.85 9.56
N SER A 128 22.22 -2.04 9.78
CA SER A 128 22.76 -3.25 9.17
C SER A 128 22.44 -3.31 7.67
N LEU A 129 23.40 -3.84 6.89
CA LEU A 129 23.19 -4.11 5.47
C LEU A 129 21.98 -5.04 5.23
N GLN A 130 21.73 -5.97 6.15
CA GLN A 130 20.57 -6.84 6.07
C GLN A 130 19.25 -6.05 6.17
N ARG A 131 19.15 -5.12 7.12
CA ARG A 131 17.98 -4.27 7.27
C ARG A 131 17.78 -3.38 6.05
N TRP A 132 18.85 -2.74 5.58
CA TRP A 132 18.85 -1.97 4.33
C TRP A 132 18.30 -2.78 3.15
N ASN A 133 18.82 -3.99 2.94
CA ASN A 133 18.38 -4.84 1.85
C ASN A 133 16.91 -5.25 2.00
N ASN A 134 16.44 -5.53 3.22
CA ASN A 134 15.05 -5.89 3.47
C ASN A 134 14.10 -4.71 3.18
N GLU A 135 14.43 -3.50 3.63
CA GLU A 135 13.62 -2.30 3.40
C GLU A 135 13.53 -2.00 1.90
N LEU A 136 14.64 -2.07 1.16
CA LEU A 136 14.64 -1.95 -0.29
C LEU A 136 13.88 -3.08 -0.99
N ALA A 137 14.03 -4.31 -0.51
CA ALA A 137 13.36 -5.48 -1.09
C ALA A 137 11.84 -5.31 -1.05
N VAL A 138 11.29 -4.79 0.05
CA VAL A 138 9.85 -4.58 0.21
C VAL A 138 9.38 -3.31 -0.48
N GLY A 139 9.93 -2.15 -0.11
CA GLY A 139 9.40 -0.85 -0.52
C GLY A 139 9.76 -0.41 -1.93
N LEU A 140 10.85 -0.92 -2.51
CA LEU A 140 11.32 -0.53 -3.84
C LEU A 140 11.24 -1.70 -4.84
N THR A 141 12.00 -2.77 -4.58
CA THR A 141 12.04 -3.92 -5.47
C THR A 141 10.67 -4.59 -5.54
N GLY A 142 9.97 -4.74 -4.41
CA GLY A 142 8.64 -5.33 -4.38
C GLY A 142 7.61 -4.51 -5.16
N ALA A 143 7.63 -3.18 -5.02
CA ALA A 143 6.80 -2.30 -5.83
C ALA A 143 7.09 -2.45 -7.34
N PHE A 144 8.36 -2.58 -7.72
CA PHE A 144 8.75 -2.87 -9.10
C PHE A 144 8.20 -4.22 -9.59
N LEU A 145 8.36 -5.30 -8.81
CA LEU A 145 7.89 -6.64 -9.19
C LEU A 145 6.36 -6.68 -9.33
N CYS A 146 5.61 -6.12 -8.38
CA CYS A 146 4.16 -6.01 -8.48
C CYS A 146 3.75 -5.19 -9.72
N SER A 147 4.43 -4.07 -9.99
CA SER A 147 4.17 -3.26 -11.18
C SER A 147 4.48 -4.02 -12.46
N GLN A 148 5.52 -4.85 -12.50
CA GLN A 148 5.82 -5.69 -13.64
C GLN A 148 4.71 -6.71 -13.88
N VAL A 149 4.30 -7.46 -12.86
CA VAL A 149 3.31 -8.56 -12.98
C VAL A 149 1.91 -8.03 -13.30
N PHE A 150 1.40 -7.09 -12.50
CA PHE A 150 0.06 -6.54 -12.69
C PHE A 150 0.00 -5.49 -13.78
N GLY A 151 1.04 -4.66 -13.93
CA GLY A 151 1.11 -3.67 -15.00
C GLY A 151 1.18 -4.29 -16.39
N THR A 152 1.86 -5.44 -16.54
CA THR A 152 1.83 -6.20 -17.81
C THR A 152 0.40 -6.66 -18.14
N ARG A 153 -0.32 -7.19 -17.15
CA ARG A 153 -1.74 -7.60 -17.32
C ARG A 153 -2.65 -6.42 -17.63
N MET A 154 -2.46 -5.28 -16.95
CA MET A 154 -3.19 -4.05 -17.24
C MET A 154 -2.94 -3.59 -18.69
N ALA A 155 -1.69 -3.63 -19.14
CA ALA A 155 -1.30 -3.23 -20.49
C ALA A 155 -1.89 -4.13 -21.60
N THR A 156 -2.11 -5.42 -21.32
CA THR A 156 -2.78 -6.34 -22.25
C THR A 156 -4.31 -6.23 -22.21
N ASN A 157 -4.87 -5.56 -21.21
CA ASN A 157 -6.31 -5.37 -21.01
C ASN A 157 -6.72 -3.93 -21.35
N SER A 158 -7.65 -3.34 -20.60
CA SER A 158 -8.17 -1.97 -20.84
C SER A 158 -7.31 -0.87 -20.20
N GLY A 159 -6.05 -1.16 -19.88
CA GLY A 159 -5.19 -0.28 -19.09
C GLY A 159 -5.45 -0.38 -17.59
N GLY A 160 -4.83 0.52 -16.82
CA GLY A 160 -4.97 0.57 -15.37
C GLY A 160 -4.15 1.71 -14.76
N VAL A 161 -4.20 1.82 -13.44
CA VAL A 161 -3.45 2.81 -12.65
C VAL A 161 -2.53 2.09 -11.68
N ILE A 162 -1.25 2.49 -11.66
CA ILE A 162 -0.30 2.06 -10.63
C ILE A 162 0.01 3.28 -9.75
N LEU A 163 -0.29 3.16 -8.47
CA LEU A 163 -0.01 4.17 -7.45
C LEU A 163 1.07 3.64 -6.49
N ASN A 164 2.24 4.28 -6.51
CA ASN A 164 3.32 3.98 -5.57
C ASN A 164 3.24 4.96 -4.39
N ILE A 165 3.05 4.42 -3.19
CA ILE A 165 3.06 5.22 -1.96
C ILE A 165 4.51 5.44 -1.55
N ALA A 166 4.92 6.71 -1.53
CA ALA A 166 6.25 7.14 -1.09
C ALA A 166 6.15 7.83 0.28
N SER A 167 7.18 8.60 0.64
CA SER A 167 7.21 9.46 1.83
C SER A 167 7.79 10.82 1.45
N ASP A 168 7.44 11.86 2.19
CA ASP A 168 8.14 13.16 2.18
C ASP A 168 9.67 13.02 2.31
N LEU A 169 10.13 12.03 3.09
CA LEU A 169 11.54 11.68 3.24
C LEU A 169 12.21 11.18 1.95
N SER A 170 11.44 10.85 0.91
CA SER A 170 11.99 10.57 -0.43
C SER A 170 12.50 11.82 -1.15
N VAL A 171 12.06 13.01 -0.74
CA VAL A 171 12.43 14.30 -1.35
C VAL A 171 13.23 15.15 -0.37
N ILE A 172 12.96 15.04 0.94
CA ILE A 172 13.57 15.87 1.97
C ILE A 172 14.24 14.96 3.00
N ALA A 173 15.57 15.02 3.11
CA ALA A 173 16.28 14.26 4.12
C ALA A 173 15.93 14.75 5.55
N PRO A 174 15.82 13.85 6.53
CA PRO A 174 15.54 14.24 7.91
C PRO A 174 16.69 15.08 8.48
N ASP A 175 16.34 16.17 9.16
CA ASP A 175 17.32 17.02 9.85
C ASP A 175 17.78 16.36 11.14
N GLN A 176 18.93 15.67 11.12
CA GLN A 176 19.45 14.94 12.28
C GLN A 176 19.67 15.82 13.52
N ARG A 177 19.77 17.16 13.37
CA ARG A 177 19.96 18.08 14.49
C ARG A 177 18.76 18.13 15.43
N ILE A 178 17.55 17.79 14.95
CA ILE A 178 16.35 17.77 15.79
C ILE A 178 16.29 16.53 16.70
N TYR A 179 17.10 15.51 16.42
CA TYR A 179 17.20 14.27 17.20
C TYR A 179 18.43 14.26 18.12
N HIS A 180 19.03 15.42 18.37
CA HIS A 180 20.22 15.58 19.21
C HIS A 180 19.98 15.10 20.65
N GLN A 181 20.85 14.21 21.14
CA GLN A 181 20.88 13.79 22.54
C GLN A 181 22.17 14.31 23.18
N ALA A 182 22.03 15.29 24.08
CA ALA A 182 23.16 15.97 24.72
C ALA A 182 24.11 15.04 25.51
N GLU A 183 23.65 13.84 25.86
CA GLU A 183 24.43 12.85 26.61
C GLU A 183 25.41 12.05 25.73
N LEU A 184 25.36 12.22 24.41
CA LEU A 184 26.20 11.48 23.44
C LEU A 184 27.36 12.33 22.88
N ASP A 185 27.61 13.52 23.43
CA ASP A 185 28.63 14.50 23.01
C ASP A 185 30.08 14.10 23.37
N HIS A 186 30.34 12.83 23.65
CA HIS A 186 31.67 12.37 24.03
C HIS A 186 32.07 11.19 23.15
N HIS A 187 32.87 11.47 22.12
CA HIS A 187 34.07 10.72 21.74
C HIS A 187 34.73 11.43 20.55
N ASP A 188 35.82 12.17 20.85
CA ASP A 188 36.85 12.57 19.87
C ASP A 188 37.53 11.33 19.26
#